data_AF-A0A450UJN1-F1
#
_entry.id   AF-A0A450UJN1-F1
#
_cell.length_a   1.000
_cell.length_b   1.000
_cell.length_c   1.000
_cell.angle_alpha   90.00
_cell.angle_beta   90.00
_cell.angle_gamma   90.00
#
_symmetry.space_group_name_H-M   'P 1'
#
loop_
_entity.id
_entity.type
_entity.pdbx_description
1 polymer ?
#
loop_
_entity_poly.entity_id
_entity_poly.type
_entity_poly.pdbx_seq_one_letter_code
_entity_poly.pdbx_strand_id
1 'polypeptide(L)'
;MAIIKVEIPLSLFVHESPGGYFHRVGSTKCEMAPDYPARLFQQRSQAGIIRFDEQVVPGATPENLTLPLWERFRTERTRDTRDDSLVKLGMARRDETGILRPTVTGILMANETPEDWLPNAYIQAVAYRGVTAVPQSKQDPYQ
;
A
#
# COMPACT_ATOMS: atom_id res chain seq x y z
N MET A 1 30.22 -15.57 -10.24
CA MET A 1 29.91 -14.13 -10.44
C MET A 1 28.47 -13.93 -9.99
N ALA A 2 28.21 -13.06 -9.03
CA ALA A 2 26.85 -12.81 -8.54
C ALA A 2 26.21 -11.69 -9.38
N ILE A 3 24.96 -11.88 -9.81
CA ILE A 3 24.15 -10.89 -10.53
C ILE A 3 23.02 -10.48 -9.60
N ILE A 4 22.75 -9.18 -9.51
CA ILE A 4 21.61 -8.62 -8.77
C ILE A 4 20.57 -8.14 -9.78
N LYS A 5 19.37 -8.71 -9.72
CA LYS A 5 18.20 -8.26 -10.48
C LYS A 5 17.36 -7.34 -9.60
N VAL A 6 17.12 -6.12 -10.06
CA VAL A 6 16.26 -5.15 -9.37
C VAL A 6 15.09 -4.81 -10.28
N GLU A 7 13.88 -5.14 -9.86
CA GLU A 7 12.64 -4.74 -10.53
C GLU A 7 12.05 -3.54 -9.79
N ILE A 8 11.86 -2.42 -10.51
CA ILE A 8 11.32 -1.18 -9.94
C ILE A 8 9.96 -0.92 -10.59
N PRO A 9 8.85 -0.97 -9.83
CA PRO A 9 7.53 -0.67 -10.36
C PRO A 9 7.39 0.83 -10.66
N LEU A 10 6.38 1.18 -11.48
CA LEU A 10 6.00 2.57 -11.73
C LEU A 10 5.51 3.21 -10.42
N SER A 11 5.98 4.41 -10.15
CA SER A 11 5.55 5.20 -8.99
C SER A 11 4.37 6.10 -9.33
N LEU A 12 3.38 6.13 -8.44
CA LEU A 12 2.27 7.09 -8.47
C LEU A 12 2.73 8.54 -8.25
N PHE A 13 3.85 8.72 -7.56
CA PHE A 13 4.46 10.01 -7.32
C PHE A 13 5.54 10.33 -8.37
N VAL A 14 5.71 11.63 -8.65
CA VAL A 14 6.83 12.14 -9.46
C VAL A 14 7.98 12.44 -8.50
N HIS A 15 9.13 11.79 -8.73
CA HIS A 15 10.31 11.93 -7.88
C HIS A 15 11.34 12.83 -8.56
N GLU A 16 11.93 13.72 -7.76
CA GLU A 16 13.06 14.54 -8.17
C GLU A 16 14.37 13.88 -7.69
N SER A 17 15.33 13.73 -8.59
CA SER A 17 16.66 13.25 -8.25
C SER A 17 17.66 14.41 -8.16
N PRO A 18 18.85 14.22 -7.57
CA PRO A 18 19.89 15.24 -7.66
C PRO A 18 20.16 15.60 -9.12
N GLY A 19 19.93 16.87 -9.49
CA GLY A 19 20.01 17.35 -10.87
C GLY A 19 18.69 17.41 -11.65
N GLY A 20 17.54 17.17 -10.99
CA GLY A 20 16.20 17.41 -11.57
C GLY A 20 15.40 16.14 -11.88
N TYR A 21 14.43 16.29 -12.78
CA TYR A 21 13.50 15.24 -13.21
C TYR A 21 14.02 14.51 -14.44
N PHE A 22 13.99 13.18 -14.42
CA PHE A 22 14.54 12.38 -15.51
C PHE A 22 13.64 11.21 -15.85
N HIS A 23 13.57 10.89 -17.14
CA HIS A 23 12.95 9.66 -17.63
C HIS A 23 13.96 8.76 -18.33
N ARG A 24 13.65 7.46 -18.40
CA ARG A 24 14.46 6.51 -19.17
C ARG A 24 13.99 6.50 -20.62
N VAL A 25 14.92 6.72 -21.54
CA VAL A 25 14.70 6.56 -22.98
C VAL A 25 15.71 5.54 -23.47
N GLY A 26 15.23 4.33 -23.79
CA GLY A 26 16.09 3.19 -24.08
C GLY A 26 17.02 2.84 -22.91
N SER A 27 18.33 2.84 -23.17
CA SER A 27 19.36 2.58 -22.15
C SER A 27 19.82 3.83 -21.39
N THR A 28 19.35 5.03 -21.75
CA THR A 28 19.86 6.31 -21.21
C THR A 28 18.86 6.97 -20.26
N LYS A 29 19.38 7.70 -19.26
CA LYS A 29 18.61 8.61 -18.40
C LYS A 29 18.67 10.01 -19.01
N CYS A 30 17.52 10.54 -19.45
CA CYS A 30 17.41 11.86 -20.08
C CYS A 30 16.66 12.83 -19.16
N GLU A 31 17.12 14.08 -19.10
CA GLU A 31 16.44 15.13 -18.35
C GLU A 31 15.11 15.46 -19.01
N MET A 32 14.06 15.55 -18.19
CA MET A 32 12.73 15.89 -18.67
C MET A 32 12.65 17.39 -18.98
N ALA A 33 12.09 17.74 -20.13
CA ALA A 33 11.77 19.14 -20.44
C ALA A 33 10.77 19.70 -19.43
N PRO A 34 10.82 20.99 -19.06
CA PRO A 34 10.02 21.55 -17.95
C PRO A 34 8.50 21.36 -18.03
N ASP A 35 7.93 21.25 -19.24
CA ASP A 35 6.51 21.00 -19.46
C ASP A 35 6.10 19.55 -19.17
N TYR A 36 7.05 18.62 -19.23
CA TYR A 36 6.82 17.19 -19.05
C TYR A 36 6.53 16.83 -17.58
N PRO A 37 7.29 17.27 -16.56
CA PRO A 37 6.91 17.13 -15.15
C PRO A 37 5.56 17.76 -14.86
N ALA A 38 5.25 18.94 -15.39
CA ALA A 38 3.97 19.61 -15.16
C ALA A 38 2.78 18.76 -15.65
N ARG A 39 2.89 18.13 -16.82
CA ARG A 39 1.89 17.18 -17.33
C ARG A 39 1.80 15.93 -16.47
N LEU A 40 2.94 15.39 -16.03
CA LEU A 40 3.00 14.25 -15.11
C LEU A 40 2.33 14.58 -13.78
N PHE A 41 2.59 15.76 -13.20
CA PHE A 41 1.93 16.25 -12.01
C PHE A 41 0.43 16.38 -12.24
N GLN A 42 -0.04 16.92 -13.37
CA GLN A 42 -1.46 17.02 -13.66
C GLN A 42 -2.14 15.64 -13.81
N GLN A 43 -1.56 14.75 -14.62
CA GLN A 43 -2.06 13.38 -14.80
C GLN A 43 -2.11 12.62 -13.48
N ARG A 44 -1.10 12.82 -12.62
CA ARG A 44 -1.03 12.18 -11.30
C ARG A 44 -1.78 12.95 -10.21
N SER A 45 -2.14 14.22 -10.43
CA SER A 45 -2.94 15.03 -9.51
C SER A 45 -4.41 14.63 -9.51
N GLN A 46 -4.94 14.15 -10.65
CA GLN A 46 -6.29 13.55 -10.71
C GLN A 46 -6.30 12.04 -10.48
N ALA A 47 -5.15 11.36 -10.51
CA ALA A 47 -4.98 10.07 -9.83
C ALA A 47 -4.98 10.21 -8.28
N GLY A 48 -5.05 11.47 -7.79
CA GLY A 48 -4.74 11.90 -6.42
C GLY A 48 -5.86 11.89 -5.39
N ILE A 49 -6.87 11.03 -5.49
CA ILE A 49 -7.55 10.49 -4.29
C ILE A 49 -7.76 8.98 -4.46
N ILE A 50 -6.75 8.25 -4.94
CA ILE A 50 -6.62 6.87 -4.46
C ILE A 50 -6.14 7.03 -3.03
N ARG A 51 -7.08 6.88 -2.10
CA ARG A 51 -6.76 6.93 -0.67
C ARG A 51 -5.69 5.88 -0.40
N PHE A 52 -4.83 6.14 0.58
CA PHE A 52 -3.72 5.26 0.93
C PHE A 52 -4.16 3.79 1.04
N ASP A 53 -5.34 3.55 1.61
CA ASP A 53 -5.96 2.25 1.82
C ASP A 53 -6.39 1.55 0.52
N GLU A 54 -6.60 2.30 -0.57
CA GLU A 54 -6.97 1.79 -1.90
C GLU A 54 -5.77 1.56 -2.83
N GLN A 55 -4.55 1.93 -2.40
CA GLN A 55 -3.34 1.70 -3.19
C GLN A 55 -3.05 0.21 -3.32
N VAL A 56 -2.76 -0.26 -4.54
CA VAL A 56 -2.33 -1.64 -4.77
C VAL A 56 -0.98 -1.90 -4.12
N VAL A 57 -0.84 -3.05 -3.46
CA VAL A 57 0.43 -3.51 -2.90
C VAL A 57 1.22 -4.23 -4.00
N PRO A 58 2.39 -3.72 -4.43
CA PRO A 58 3.17 -4.34 -5.50
C PRO A 58 3.57 -5.77 -5.15
N GLY A 59 3.51 -6.67 -6.12
CA GLY A 59 3.89 -8.08 -5.94
C GLY A 59 2.83 -8.95 -5.25
N ALA A 60 1.90 -8.36 -4.50
CA ALA A 60 0.80 -9.10 -3.88
C ALA A 60 -0.19 -9.59 -4.93
N THR A 61 -0.71 -10.79 -4.71
CA THR A 61 -1.76 -11.40 -5.53
C THR A 61 -2.97 -11.73 -4.65
N PRO A 62 -4.17 -11.89 -5.23
CA PRO A 62 -5.37 -12.23 -4.46
C PRO A 62 -5.17 -13.48 -3.59
N GLU A 63 -4.34 -14.43 -3.99
CA GLU A 63 -4.00 -15.69 -3.29
C GLU A 63 -3.32 -15.44 -1.94
N ASN A 64 -2.72 -14.27 -1.74
CA ASN A 64 -2.20 -13.87 -0.43
C ASN A 64 -3.33 -13.49 0.55
N LEU A 65 -4.58 -13.33 0.09
CA LEU A 65 -5.71 -13.05 0.96
C LEU A 65 -6.32 -14.34 1.50
N THR A 66 -6.47 -14.38 2.81
CA THR A 66 -6.97 -15.53 3.58
C THR A 66 -8.51 -15.55 3.57
N LEU A 67 -9.07 -16.65 3.06
CA LEU A 67 -10.50 -16.80 2.78
C LEU A 67 -11.42 -16.39 3.96
N PRO A 68 -11.25 -16.92 5.19
CA PRO A 68 -12.09 -16.54 6.33
C PRO A 68 -12.11 -15.03 6.63
N LEU A 69 -11.03 -14.30 6.35
CA LEU A 69 -10.88 -12.89 6.74
C LEU A 69 -11.64 -11.92 5.84
N TRP A 70 -11.84 -12.26 4.56
CA TRP A 70 -12.64 -11.43 3.65
C TRP A 70 -14.04 -12.00 3.41
N GLU A 71 -14.21 -13.33 3.51
CA GLU A 71 -15.51 -13.98 3.32
C GLU A 71 -16.53 -13.58 4.38
N ARG A 72 -16.08 -13.20 5.59
CA ARG A 72 -16.95 -12.64 6.66
C ARG A 72 -17.75 -11.40 6.25
N PHE A 73 -17.33 -10.70 5.19
CA PHE A 73 -18.04 -9.54 4.65
C PHE A 73 -19.07 -9.92 3.57
N ARG A 74 -19.10 -11.18 3.13
CA ARG A 74 -20.16 -11.70 2.27
C ARG A 74 -21.42 -11.94 3.09
N THR A 75 -22.57 -11.68 2.48
CA THR A 75 -23.89 -11.99 3.04
C THR A 75 -24.60 -13.00 2.13
N GLU A 76 -25.74 -13.53 2.57
CA GLU A 76 -26.60 -14.38 1.73
C GLU A 76 -27.05 -13.69 0.43
N ARG A 77 -26.98 -12.35 0.39
CA ARG A 77 -27.33 -11.54 -0.78
C ARG A 77 -26.15 -11.36 -1.74
N THR A 78 -24.93 -11.71 -1.35
CA THR A 78 -23.73 -11.53 -2.15
C THR A 78 -23.63 -12.61 -3.22
N ARG A 79 -23.93 -12.25 -4.47
CA ARG A 79 -23.87 -13.14 -5.65
C ARG A 79 -22.58 -12.99 -6.46
N ASP A 80 -21.72 -12.08 -6.04
CA ASP A 80 -20.51 -11.71 -6.76
C ASP A 80 -19.47 -12.85 -6.74
N THR A 81 -18.65 -12.91 -7.79
CA THR A 81 -17.44 -13.73 -7.77
C THR A 81 -16.49 -13.26 -6.67
N ARG A 82 -15.46 -14.05 -6.34
CA ARG A 82 -14.41 -13.65 -5.39
C ARG A 82 -13.85 -12.28 -5.75
N ASP A 83 -13.37 -12.15 -6.98
CA ASP A 83 -12.65 -10.97 -7.46
C ASP A 83 -13.55 -9.73 -7.45
N ASP A 84 -14.79 -9.86 -7.93
CA ASP A 84 -15.76 -8.76 -7.90
C ASP A 84 -16.10 -8.33 -6.47
N SER A 85 -16.19 -9.29 -5.54
CA SER A 85 -16.42 -9.00 -4.11
C SER A 85 -15.24 -8.24 -3.52
N LEU A 86 -14.01 -8.69 -3.77
CA LEU A 86 -12.80 -8.05 -3.27
C LEU A 86 -12.64 -6.63 -3.81
N VAL A 87 -12.99 -6.38 -5.08
CA VAL A 87 -12.99 -5.04 -5.67
C VAL A 87 -14.04 -4.15 -5.00
N LYS A 88 -15.27 -4.64 -4.81
CA LYS A 88 -16.34 -3.88 -4.14
C LYS A 88 -16.05 -3.55 -2.68
N LEU A 89 -15.33 -4.43 -1.99
CA LEU A 89 -14.86 -4.21 -0.62
C LEU A 89 -13.65 -3.27 -0.54
N GLY A 90 -13.09 -2.85 -1.69
CA GLY A 90 -11.87 -2.05 -1.74
C GLY A 90 -10.61 -2.84 -1.33
N MET A 91 -10.69 -4.16 -1.24
CA MET A 91 -9.59 -5.06 -0.87
C MET A 91 -8.70 -5.45 -2.06
N ALA A 92 -9.18 -5.27 -3.28
CA ALA A 92 -8.40 -5.48 -4.49
C ALA A 92 -8.70 -4.41 -5.53
N ARG A 93 -7.73 -4.11 -6.38
CA ARG A 93 -7.85 -3.16 -7.49
C ARG A 93 -6.97 -3.65 -8.65
N ARG A 94 -7.38 -3.35 -9.87
CA ARG A 94 -6.54 -3.58 -11.04
C ARG A 94 -5.44 -2.52 -11.08
N ASP A 95 -4.19 -2.97 -11.20
CA ASP A 95 -3.04 -2.08 -11.39
C ASP A 95 -3.00 -1.49 -12.80
N GLU A 96 -1.97 -0.70 -13.09
CA GLU A 96 -1.78 -0.05 -14.40
C GLU A 96 -1.63 -1.05 -15.56
N THR A 97 -1.31 -2.32 -15.27
CA THR A 97 -1.21 -3.41 -16.24
C THR A 97 -2.51 -4.22 -16.37
N GLY A 98 -3.53 -3.86 -15.60
CA GLY A 98 -4.83 -4.54 -15.57
C GLY A 98 -4.85 -5.78 -14.66
N ILE A 99 -3.75 -6.10 -13.99
CA ILE A 99 -3.65 -7.25 -13.08
C ILE A 99 -4.36 -6.93 -11.77
N LEU A 100 -5.23 -7.83 -11.31
CA LEU A 100 -5.89 -7.68 -10.02
C LEU A 100 -4.87 -7.90 -8.90
N ARG A 101 -4.72 -6.89 -8.03
CA ARG A 101 -3.83 -6.95 -6.87
C ARG A 101 -4.56 -6.55 -5.60
N PRO A 102 -4.19 -7.12 -4.45
CA PRO A 102 -4.61 -6.62 -3.16
C PRO A 102 -4.26 -5.15 -2.98
N THR A 103 -5.13 -4.41 -2.32
CA THR A 103 -4.85 -3.06 -1.83
C THR A 103 -4.22 -3.10 -0.44
N VAL A 104 -3.79 -1.95 0.07
CA VAL A 104 -3.38 -1.80 1.49
C VAL A 104 -4.51 -2.28 2.43
N THR A 105 -5.77 -1.91 2.16
CA THR A 105 -6.94 -2.46 2.89
C THR A 105 -7.00 -3.97 2.80
N GLY A 106 -6.82 -4.54 1.60
CA GLY A 106 -6.85 -5.99 1.41
C GLY A 106 -5.81 -6.71 2.26
N ILE A 107 -4.57 -6.20 2.27
CA ILE A 107 -3.50 -6.78 3.10
C ILE A 107 -3.82 -6.63 4.59
N LEU A 108 -4.15 -5.43 5.06
CA LEU A 108 -4.37 -5.20 6.50
C LEU A 108 -5.60 -5.94 7.04
N MET A 109 -6.63 -6.15 6.23
CA MET A 109 -7.91 -6.73 6.69
C MET A 109 -8.06 -8.22 6.38
N ALA A 110 -7.30 -8.74 5.42
CA ALA A 110 -7.51 -10.08 4.88
C ALA A 110 -6.22 -10.88 4.60
N ASN A 111 -5.06 -10.47 5.11
CA ASN A 111 -3.86 -11.30 5.16
C ASN A 111 -3.51 -11.62 6.62
N GLU A 112 -3.00 -12.83 6.89
CA GLU A 112 -2.64 -13.27 8.25
C GLU A 112 -1.31 -12.68 8.75
N THR A 113 -0.40 -12.33 7.84
CA THR A 113 0.94 -11.81 8.11
C THR A 113 1.19 -10.51 7.32
N PRO A 114 0.41 -9.45 7.56
CA PRO A 114 0.48 -8.22 6.77
C PRO A 114 1.87 -7.55 6.83
N GLU A 115 2.68 -7.84 7.85
CA GLU A 115 4.06 -7.38 8.01
C GLU A 115 5.00 -7.86 6.88
N ASP A 116 4.70 -8.97 6.21
CA ASP A 116 5.47 -9.46 5.06
C ASP A 116 5.40 -8.49 3.87
N TRP A 117 4.36 -7.65 3.84
CA TRP A 117 4.08 -6.69 2.76
C TRP A 117 4.22 -5.25 3.23
N LEU A 118 3.85 -4.99 4.48
CA LEU A 118 3.79 -3.68 5.11
C LEU A 118 4.55 -3.76 6.44
N PRO A 119 5.87 -3.52 6.49
CA PRO A 119 6.71 -3.81 7.66
C PRO A 119 6.27 -3.19 8.99
N ASN A 120 5.43 -2.16 8.96
CA ASN A 120 4.88 -1.48 10.14
C ASN A 120 3.40 -1.85 10.43
N ALA A 121 2.89 -2.95 9.85
CA ALA A 121 1.50 -3.38 9.99
C ALA A 121 1.25 -4.19 11.27
N TYR A 122 1.57 -3.60 12.43
CA TYR A 122 1.28 -4.20 13.73
C TYR A 122 0.77 -3.15 14.72
N ILE A 123 0.02 -3.61 15.72
CA ILE A 123 -0.38 -2.80 16.86
C ILE A 123 0.25 -3.45 18.09
N GLN A 124 1.11 -2.70 18.78
CA GLN A 124 1.64 -3.12 20.07
C GLN A 124 0.79 -2.50 21.18
N ALA A 125 0.23 -3.36 22.04
CA ALA A 125 -0.50 -2.94 23.22
C ALA A 125 0.19 -3.49 24.47
N VAL A 126 0.28 -2.65 25.51
CA VAL A 126 0.86 -2.99 26.80
C VAL A 126 -0.17 -2.74 27.90
N ALA A 127 -0.28 -3.67 28.85
CA ALA A 127 -1.20 -3.57 29.97
C ALA A 127 -0.44 -3.18 31.23
N TYR A 128 -0.64 -1.95 31.69
CA TYR A 128 -0.10 -1.46 32.95
C TYR A 128 -1.07 -1.71 34.10
N ARG A 129 -0.53 -1.89 35.30
CA ARG A 129 -1.36 -2.03 36.50
C ARG A 129 -1.84 -0.66 36.96
N GLY A 130 -3.15 -0.49 37.06
CA GLY A 130 -3.79 0.73 37.55
C GLY A 130 -4.75 1.31 36.52
N VAL A 131 -5.36 2.46 36.84
CA VAL A 131 -6.32 3.17 35.97
C VAL A 131 -5.85 4.60 35.65
N THR A 132 -4.67 4.99 36.11
CA THR A 132 -4.12 6.34 35.94
C THR A 132 -2.83 6.28 35.12
N ALA A 133 -2.81 6.98 33.99
CA ALA A 133 -1.64 7.07 33.11
C ALA A 133 -0.56 8.07 33.60
N VAL A 134 -0.88 8.88 34.62
CA VAL A 134 -0.01 9.95 35.11
C VAL A 134 0.66 9.49 36.41
N PRO A 135 2.01 9.50 36.50
CA PRO A 135 2.70 9.28 37.76
C PRO A 135 2.28 10.35 38.77
N GLN A 136 1.83 9.92 39.96
CA GLN A 136 1.32 10.84 40.99
C GLN A 136 2.45 11.50 41.79
N SER A 137 3.69 10.99 41.68
CA SER A 137 4.86 11.54 42.34
C SER A 137 6.09 11.58 41.44
N LYS A 138 7.04 12.49 41.71
CA LYS A 138 8.34 12.57 41.00
C LYS A 138 9.25 11.35 41.22
N GLN A 139 8.90 10.46 42.16
CA GLN A 139 9.64 9.23 42.46
C GLN A 139 9.05 8.01 41.75
N ASP A 140 7.88 8.14 41.13
CA ASP A 140 7.29 7.04 40.38
C ASP A 140 8.07 6.87 39.06
N PRO A 141 8.49 5.63 38.72
CA PRO A 141 9.07 5.37 37.43
C PRO A 141 8.08 5.75 36.33
N TYR A 142 8.57 6.33 35.24
CA TYR A 142 7.77 6.46 34.03
C TYR A 142 7.28 5.06 33.63
N GLN A 143 5.95 4.87 33.67
CA GLN A 143 5.28 3.68 33.16
C GLN A 143 5.21 3.76 31.64
#